data_AF-A0ABD0PZR8-F1
#
_entry.id   AF-A0ABD0PZR8-F1
#
_cell.length_a   1.000
_cell.length_b   1.000
_cell.length_c   1.000
_cell.angle_alpha   90.00
_cell.angle_beta   90.00
_cell.angle_gamma   90.00
#
_symmetry.space_group_name_H-M   'P 1'
#
loop_
_entity.id
_entity.type
_entity.pdbx_description
1 polymer ?
#
loop_
_entity_poly.entity_id
_entity_poly.type
_entity_poly.pdbx_seq_one_letter_code
_entity_poly.pdbx_strand_id
1 'polypeptide(L)' 'GTTYIFGRDGGLIVYTWPPNDRPSTRADRLAVGFSTQQKDAVLVRVDSSSGLGDYLQLQI' A
#
# COMPACT_ATOMS: atom_id res chain seq x y z
N GLY A 1 12.51 -4.81 -13.64
CA GLY A 1 11.28 -4.72 -12.82
C GLY A 1 10.47 -3.53 -13.27
N THR A 2 9.29 -3.33 -12.69
CA THR A 2 8.45 -2.15 -12.91
C THR A 2 8.77 -1.09 -11.84
N THR A 3 8.94 0.17 -12.24
CA THR A 3 9.35 1.26 -11.35
C THR A 3 8.48 2.49 -11.60
N TYR A 4 8.11 3.19 -10.52
CA TYR A 4 7.36 4.45 -10.57
C TYR A 4 8.12 5.55 -9.82
N ILE A 5 7.96 6.80 -10.27
CA ILE A 5 8.51 7.99 -9.62
C ILE A 5 7.34 8.83 -9.12
N PHE A 6 7.31 9.10 -7.82
CA PHE A 6 6.36 10.02 -7.20
C PHE A 6 7.01 11.40 -7.11
N GLY A 7 6.41 12.38 -7.79
CA GLY A 7 6.94 13.74 -7.90
C GLY A 7 6.71 14.60 -6.66
N ARG A 8 6.98 15.91 -6.78
CA ARG A 8 6.84 16.88 -5.68
C ARG A 8 5.43 16.89 -5.06
N ASP A 9 4.41 16.76 -5.90
CA ASP A 9 3.00 16.79 -5.47
C ASP A 9 2.51 15.42 -4.97
N GLY A 10 3.43 14.44 -4.89
CA GLY A 10 3.11 13.06 -4.58
C GLY A 10 2.42 12.35 -5.74
N GLY A 11 1.70 11.30 -5.40
CA GLY A 11 0.93 10.48 -6.33
C GLY A 11 0.33 9.29 -5.59
N LEU A 12 -0.68 8.67 -6.20
CA LEU A 12 -1.35 7.51 -5.62
C LEU A 12 -1.65 6.50 -6.71
N ILE A 13 -1.24 5.26 -6.48
CA ILE A 13 -1.65 4.11 -7.28
C ILE A 13 -2.59 3.31 -6.40
N VAL A 14 -3.81 3.08 -6.89
CA VAL A 14 -4.83 2.32 -6.17
C VAL A 14 -5.13 1.05 -6.93
N TYR A 15 -5.08 -0.08 -6.22
CA TYR A 15 -5.68 -1.32 -6.66
C TYR A 15 -6.88 -1.63 -5.76
N THR A 16 -8.04 -1.87 -6.37
CA THR A 16 -9.27 -2.18 -5.67
C THR A 16 -9.74 -3.56 -6.09
N TRP A 17 -9.81 -4.48 -5.12
CA TRP A 17 -10.39 -5.80 -5.35
C TRP A 17 -11.88 -5.66 -5.70
N PRO A 18 -12.38 -6.47 -6.66
CA PRO A 18 -13.82 -6.67 -6.82
C PRO A 18 -14.46 -7.05 -5.48
N PRO A 19 -15.70 -6.61 -5.18
CA PRO A 19 -16.33 -6.84 -3.87
C PRO A 19 -16.34 -8.30 -3.41
N ASN A 20 -16.51 -9.24 -4.34
CA ASN A 20 -16.61 -10.67 -4.06
C ASN A 20 -15.25 -11.40 -4.03
N ASP A 21 -14.16 -10.73 -4.41
CA ASP A 21 -12.82 -11.32 -4.52
C ASP A 21 -11.86 -10.78 -3.44
N ARG A 22 -12.39 -10.14 -2.39
CA ARG A 22 -11.60 -9.58 -1.29
C ARG A 22 -11.00 -10.71 -0.45
N PRO A 23 -9.66 -10.83 -0.37
CA PRO A 23 -9.02 -11.93 0.34
C PRO A 23 -9.08 -11.73 1.86
N SER A 24 -9.10 -12.85 2.59
CA SER A 24 -8.81 -12.89 4.02
C SER A 24 -7.67 -13.88 4.26
N THR A 25 -6.58 -13.40 4.82
CA THR A 25 -5.32 -14.13 4.94
C THR A 25 -5.00 -14.42 6.40
N ARG A 26 -4.28 -15.52 6.67
CA ARG A 26 -3.68 -15.81 7.99
C ARG A 26 -2.22 -15.37 8.09
N ALA A 27 -1.57 -15.16 6.94
CA ALA A 27 -0.19 -14.75 6.82
C ALA A 27 -0.03 -13.93 5.54
N ASP A 28 0.70 -12.82 5.64
CA ASP A 28 0.95 -11.87 4.56
C ASP A 28 2.45 -11.78 4.26
N ARG A 29 2.78 -11.46 3.00
CA ARG A 29 4.14 -11.15 2.58
C ARG A 29 4.12 -9.93 1.66
N LEU A 30 4.81 -8.88 2.08
CA LEU A 30 4.95 -7.62 1.33
C LEU A 30 6.44 -7.30 1.13
N ALA A 31 6.82 -6.93 -0.09
CA ALA A 31 8.17 -6.48 -0.42
C ALA A 31 8.11 -5.38 -1.50
N VAL A 32 8.87 -4.30 -1.29
CA VAL A 32 9.01 -3.19 -2.24
C VAL A 32 10.43 -2.64 -2.16
N GLY A 33 11.03 -2.36 -3.32
CA GLY A 33 12.27 -1.57 -3.40
C GLY A 33 11.91 -0.09 -3.47
N PHE A 34 12.50 0.73 -2.60
CA PHE A 34 12.26 2.18 -2.59
C PHE A 34 13.56 2.95 -2.36
N SER A 35 13.58 4.22 -2.76
CA SER A 35 14.64 5.17 -2.48
C SER A 35 14.04 6.56 -2.29
N THR A 36 14.39 7.22 -1.19
CA THR A 36 13.88 8.55 -0.86
C THR A 36 14.81 9.25 0.12
N GLN A 37 14.75 10.59 0.15
CA GLN A 37 15.39 11.42 1.17
C GLN A 37 14.37 11.94 2.21
N GLN A 38 13.08 11.63 2.03
CA GLN A 38 12.04 12.00 2.99
C GLN A 38 12.21 11.21 4.29
N LYS A 39 11.94 11.87 5.42
CA LYS A 39 12.03 11.26 6.76
C LYS A 39 10.74 10.57 7.19
N ASP A 40 9.60 11.07 6.72
CA ASP A 40 8.28 10.55 7.02
C ASP A 40 7.51 10.37 5.72
N ALA A 41 7.09 9.13 5.42
CA ALA A 41 6.25 8.83 4.27
C ALA A 41 5.51 7.50 4.41
N VAL A 42 4.28 7.43 3.87
CA VAL A 42 3.56 6.17 3.66
C VAL A 42 3.85 5.66 2.26
N LEU A 43 4.40 4.44 2.18
CA LEU A 43 4.80 3.82 0.91
C LEU A 43 3.69 2.92 0.36
N VAL A 44 3.11 2.09 1.22
CA VAL A 44 2.05 1.12 0.87
C VAL A 44 1.06 1.03 2.01
N ARG A 45 -0.22 1.00 1.68
CA ARG A 45 -1.30 0.74 2.64
C ARG A 45 -2.31 -0.24 2.02
N VAL A 46 -2.73 -1.21 2.82
CA VAL A 46 -3.80 -2.16 2.50
C VAL A 46 -4.86 -2.01 3.58
N ASP A 47 -6.05 -1.59 3.19
CA ASP A 47 -7.19 -1.42 4.09
C ASP A 47 -8.20 -2.55 3.88
N SER A 48 -8.77 -3.04 4.97
CA SER A 48 -9.96 -3.88 4.92
C SER A 48 -11.20 -3.08 4.48
N SER A 49 -12.31 -3.79 4.28
CA SER A 49 -13.59 -3.13 3.94
C SER A 49 -14.03 -2.16 5.04
N SER A 50 -14.80 -1.15 4.65
CA SER A 50 -15.37 -0.17 5.58
C SER A 50 -16.04 -0.85 6.79
N GLY A 51 -15.65 -0.45 8.00
CA GLY A 51 -16.21 -0.96 9.25
C GLY A 51 -15.45 -2.13 9.89
N LEU A 52 -14.44 -2.71 9.22
CA LEU A 52 -13.67 -3.83 9.76
C LEU A 52 -12.41 -3.41 10.55
N GLY A 53 -11.82 -2.26 10.23
CA GLY A 53 -10.73 -1.66 11.01
C GLY A 53 -9.35 -2.29 10.80
N ASP A 54 -9.26 -3.48 10.20
CA ASP A 54 -7.99 -4.13 9.88
C ASP A 54 -7.24 -3.36 8.77
N TYR A 55 -5.94 -3.14 8.95
CA TYR A 55 -5.08 -2.56 7.93
C TYR A 55 -3.63 -3.03 8.08
N LEU A 56 -2.87 -2.92 7.00
CA LEU A 56 -1.41 -3.06 6.95
C LEU A 56 -0.82 -1.79 6.34
N GLN A 57 0.19 -1.20 6.96
CA GLN A 57 0.87 -0.01 6.46
C GLN A 57 2.40 -0.18 6.51
N LEU A 58 3.07 0.11 5.39
CA LEU A 58 4.50 0.27 5.31
C LEU A 58 4.82 1.77 5.23
N GLN A 59 5.64 2.23 6.18
CA GLN A 59 6.05 3.63 6.30
C GLN A 59 7.52 3.71 6.69
N ILE A 60 8.11 4.87 6.47
CA ILE A 60 9.42 5.28 6.98
C ILE A 60 9.27 6.48 7.88
#